data_AF-A0A1E7GL13-F1
#
_entry.id   AF-A0A1E7GL13-F1
#
_cell.length_a   1.000
_cell.length_b   1.000
_cell.length_c   1.000
_cell.angle_alpha   90.00
_cell.angle_beta   90.00
_cell.angle_gamma   90.00
#
_symmetry.space_group_name_H-M   'P 1'
#
loop_
_entity.id
_entity.type
_entity.pdbx_description
1 polymer ?
#
loop_
_entity_poly.entity_id
_entity_poly.type
_entity_poly.pdbx_seq_one_letter_code
_entity_poly.pdbx_strand_id
1 'polypeptide(L)'
;YTTQARQEVQAQSICEYQVQLDGILEQVNQLGLQRIGFEADSLPYAMVERLRQKSPAGCEWQPESERLRSLRWTKDRDELSALEHAAAISAEAFEEILPLFRPGVLERDIALELEFAMRRLGAEEKSFDTIVASGQRGALPHGIASDKVIASGDLVTVDFGARWSGYHSDETVTVAVGPVSAKLRQIFDIVLEAHDRAMGAVRPGIPLRDIDDIARSYIAEHGYGDYFGHSLGHGVGLEVHEHPAVSAQSEVLAEEGMVITIEPGIYIPDLGGVRIEDMVYVTADGHRRITRLPKEFRLLPA
;
A
#
# COMPACT_ATOMS: atom_id res chain seq x y z
N TYR A 1 22.17 -21.71 -11.16
CA TYR A 1 22.24 -20.51 -10.31
C TYR A 1 23.11 -19.41 -10.92
N THR A 2 24.41 -19.62 -11.14
CA THR A 2 25.30 -18.54 -11.62
C THR A 2 24.97 -17.96 -13.00
N THR A 3 24.39 -18.74 -13.91
CA THR A 3 23.93 -18.24 -15.23
C THR A 3 22.83 -17.20 -15.09
N GLN A 4 21.81 -17.46 -14.27
CA GLN A 4 20.70 -16.54 -14.01
C GLN A 4 21.17 -15.32 -13.22
N ALA A 5 21.98 -15.52 -12.18
CA ALA A 5 22.53 -14.41 -11.38
C ALA A 5 23.29 -13.39 -12.23
N ARG A 6 24.00 -13.83 -13.28
CA ARG A 6 24.70 -12.93 -14.23
C ARG A 6 23.77 -12.13 -15.14
N GLN A 7 22.52 -12.56 -15.29
CA GLN A 7 21.50 -11.86 -16.08
C GLN A 7 20.71 -10.87 -15.23
N GLU A 8 20.52 -11.17 -13.95
CA GLU A 8 19.63 -10.43 -13.04
C GLU A 8 20.36 -9.45 -12.12
N VAL A 9 21.66 -9.64 -11.86
CA VAL A 9 22.41 -8.84 -10.89
C VAL A 9 23.66 -8.23 -11.54
N GLN A 10 23.88 -6.94 -11.27
CA GLN A 10 25.18 -6.29 -11.50
C GLN A 10 25.98 -6.31 -10.21
N ALA A 11 27.03 -7.14 -10.17
CA ALA A 11 27.92 -7.26 -9.02
C ALA A 11 29.38 -7.37 -9.47
N GLN A 12 30.30 -6.92 -8.60
CA GLN A 12 31.73 -7.05 -8.82
C GLN A 12 32.18 -8.52 -8.88
N SER A 13 31.54 -9.39 -8.10
CA SER A 13 31.77 -10.83 -8.07
C SER A 13 30.45 -11.58 -7.91
N ILE A 14 30.37 -12.76 -8.53
CA ILE A 14 29.27 -13.71 -8.36
C ILE A 14 29.88 -15.03 -7.90
N CYS A 15 29.67 -15.35 -6.63
CA CYS A 15 30.20 -16.55 -5.98
C CYS A 15 29.10 -17.61 -5.85
N GLU A 16 29.45 -18.87 -6.10
CA GLU A 16 28.56 -20.00 -5.84
C GLU A 16 28.89 -20.62 -4.48
N TYR A 17 27.86 -20.94 -3.68
CA TYR A 17 28.00 -21.57 -2.38
C TYR A 17 27.12 -22.83 -2.30
N GLN A 18 27.51 -23.79 -1.47
CA GLN A 18 26.68 -24.97 -1.15
C GLN A 18 25.82 -24.73 0.09
N VAL A 19 26.35 -24.02 1.07
CA VAL A 19 25.66 -23.64 2.30
C VAL A 19 25.71 -22.12 2.43
N GLN A 20 24.54 -21.46 2.43
CA GLN A 20 24.43 -20.00 2.43
C GLN A 20 25.26 -19.33 3.53
N LEU A 21 25.14 -19.83 4.76
CA LEU A 21 25.84 -19.29 5.92
C LEU A 21 27.37 -19.34 5.75
N ASP A 22 27.91 -20.46 5.27
CA ASP A 22 29.34 -20.63 5.12
C ASP A 22 29.87 -19.74 3.98
N GLY A 23 29.08 -19.58 2.90
CA GLY A 23 29.39 -18.64 1.82
C GLY A 23 29.43 -17.17 2.28
N ILE A 24 28.48 -16.74 3.11
CA ILE A 24 28.48 -15.39 3.72
C ILE A 24 29.74 -15.18 4.56
N LEU A 25 30.07 -16.14 5.43
CA LEU A 25 31.22 -16.03 6.34
C LEU A 25 32.56 -16.07 5.62
N GLU A 26 32.66 -16.83 4.53
CA GLU A 26 33.82 -16.81 3.64
C GLU A 26 34.05 -15.41 3.07
N GLN A 27 32.98 -14.74 2.60
CA GLN A 27 33.08 -13.37 2.10
C GLN A 27 33.44 -12.36 3.20
N VAL A 28 32.83 -12.48 4.39
CA VAL A 28 33.18 -11.66 5.57
C VAL A 28 34.67 -11.76 5.89
N ASN A 29 35.22 -12.97 5.87
CA ASN A 29 36.64 -13.21 6.13
C ASN A 29 37.55 -12.70 4.99
N GLN A 30 37.20 -12.98 3.73
CA GLN A 30 37.98 -12.53 2.56
C GLN A 30 38.06 -11.00 2.47
N LEU A 31 36.97 -10.31 2.80
CA LEU A 31 36.90 -8.85 2.81
C LEU A 31 37.45 -8.22 4.10
N GLY A 32 37.80 -9.04 5.11
CA GLY A 32 38.31 -8.56 6.39
C GLY A 32 37.31 -7.69 7.17
N LEU A 33 36.01 -7.96 7.03
CA LEU A 33 34.96 -7.15 7.67
C LEU A 33 34.89 -7.45 9.18
N GLN A 34 34.86 -6.38 9.98
CA GLN A 34 34.77 -6.48 11.44
C GLN A 34 33.41 -6.03 11.98
N ARG A 35 32.72 -5.13 11.28
CA ARG A 35 31.39 -4.64 11.66
C ARG A 35 30.46 -4.81 10.47
N ILE A 36 29.41 -5.60 10.64
CA ILE A 36 28.48 -5.95 9.57
C ILE A 36 27.07 -5.57 10.01
N GLY A 37 26.46 -4.69 9.22
CA GLY A 37 25.06 -4.32 9.36
C GLY A 37 24.14 -5.42 8.82
N PHE A 38 22.99 -5.63 9.45
CA PHE A 38 21.95 -6.49 8.92
C PHE A 38 20.55 -5.92 9.15
N GLU A 39 19.59 -6.31 8.30
CA GLU A 39 18.18 -5.96 8.43
C GLU A 39 17.54 -6.83 9.51
N ALA A 40 17.41 -6.28 10.72
CA ALA A 40 16.98 -7.04 11.89
C ALA A 40 15.50 -7.44 11.85
N ASP A 41 14.68 -6.70 11.09
CA ASP A 41 13.25 -6.99 10.94
C ASP A 41 12.99 -8.14 9.96
N SER A 42 13.93 -8.42 9.08
CA SER A 42 13.79 -9.45 8.03
C SER A 42 14.57 -10.72 8.37
N LEU A 43 15.66 -10.61 9.14
CA LEU A 43 16.55 -11.74 9.40
C LEU A 43 16.09 -12.54 10.64
N PRO A 44 15.79 -13.86 10.50
CA PRO A 44 15.38 -14.65 11.64
C PRO A 44 16.43 -14.66 12.74
N TYR A 45 16.00 -14.54 14.00
CA TYR A 45 16.89 -14.55 15.17
C TYR A 45 17.86 -15.75 15.16
N ALA A 46 17.37 -16.94 14.80
CA ALA A 46 18.19 -18.15 14.70
C ALA A 46 19.32 -18.03 13.66
N MET A 47 19.14 -17.26 12.58
CA MET A 47 20.19 -17.00 11.59
C MET A 47 21.25 -16.06 12.17
N VAL A 48 20.83 -14.98 12.85
CA VAL A 48 21.75 -14.03 13.50
C VAL A 48 22.64 -14.76 14.52
N GLU A 49 22.06 -15.63 15.34
CA GLU A 49 22.82 -16.40 16.32
C GLU A 49 23.84 -17.34 15.65
N ARG A 50 23.47 -17.98 14.54
CA ARG A 50 24.40 -18.82 13.77
C ARG A 50 25.52 -18.00 13.13
N LEU A 51 25.21 -16.82 12.59
CA LEU A 51 26.20 -15.88 12.06
C LEU A 51 27.19 -15.49 13.15
N ARG A 52 26.72 -15.07 14.33
CA ARG A 52 27.57 -14.71 15.48
C ARG A 52 28.45 -15.87 15.94
N GLN A 53 27.90 -17.07 16.10
CA GLN A 53 28.62 -18.24 16.59
C GLN A 53 29.73 -18.70 15.64
N LYS A 54 29.51 -18.61 14.33
CA LYS A 54 30.47 -19.06 13.31
C LYS A 54 31.38 -17.96 12.79
N SER A 55 31.17 -16.71 13.17
CA SER A 55 31.99 -15.59 12.70
C SER A 55 33.42 -15.64 13.26
N PRO A 56 34.40 -15.09 12.52
CA PRO A 56 35.74 -14.87 13.05
C PRO A 56 35.72 -14.03 14.35
N ALA A 57 36.70 -14.25 15.22
CA ALA A 57 36.85 -13.46 16.44
C ALA A 57 36.98 -11.96 16.12
N GLY A 58 36.24 -11.12 16.85
CA GLY A 58 36.21 -9.66 16.66
C GLY A 58 35.21 -9.17 15.61
N CYS A 59 34.43 -10.07 15.01
CA CYS A 59 33.34 -9.73 14.09
C CYS A 59 32.05 -9.41 14.84
N GLU A 60 31.47 -8.24 14.59
CA GLU A 60 30.25 -7.74 15.21
C GLU A 60 29.12 -7.59 14.19
N TRP A 61 27.98 -8.19 14.50
CA TRP A 61 26.74 -8.07 13.72
C TRP A 61 25.79 -7.08 14.38
N GLN A 62 25.52 -5.97 13.70
CA GLN A 62 24.77 -4.83 14.23
C GLN A 62 23.47 -4.62 13.44
N PRO A 63 22.33 -4.41 14.10
CA PRO A 63 21.07 -4.14 13.42
C PRO A 63 21.11 -2.74 12.77
N GLU A 64 20.69 -2.63 11.50
CA GLU A 64 20.71 -1.38 10.71
C GLU A 64 19.33 -1.06 10.06
N SER A 65 18.24 -1.56 10.65
CA SER A 65 16.90 -1.49 10.09
C SER A 65 16.43 -0.07 9.69
N GLU A 66 16.56 0.90 10.59
CA GLU A 66 16.05 2.26 10.35
C GLU A 66 16.79 2.94 9.19
N ARG A 67 18.12 2.81 9.18
CA ARG A 67 18.98 3.38 8.15
C ARG A 67 18.71 2.78 6.77
N LEU A 68 18.43 1.49 6.70
CA LEU A 68 18.15 0.82 5.42
C LEU A 68 16.74 1.13 4.91
N ARG A 69 15.76 1.21 5.82
CA ARG A 69 14.38 1.60 5.48
C ARG A 69 14.31 3.02 4.91
N SER A 70 15.02 3.98 5.50
CA SER A 70 14.93 5.38 5.05
C SER A 70 15.46 5.61 3.64
N LEU A 71 16.33 4.74 3.13
CA LEU A 71 16.80 4.79 1.74
C LEU A 71 15.66 4.59 0.73
N ARG A 72 14.62 3.82 1.09
CA ARG A 72 13.47 3.52 0.23
C ARG A 72 12.32 4.52 0.38
N TRP A 73 12.37 5.41 1.37
CA TRP A 73 11.27 6.35 1.61
C TRP A 73 11.09 7.28 0.42
N THR A 74 12.19 7.80 -0.11
CA THR A 74 12.23 8.69 -1.27
C THR A 74 12.52 7.91 -2.54
N LYS A 75 11.68 8.10 -3.55
CA LYS A 75 11.70 7.36 -4.80
C LYS A 75 12.50 8.13 -5.84
N ASP A 76 13.40 7.45 -6.53
CA ASP A 76 14.04 7.97 -7.72
C ASP A 76 13.07 8.01 -8.91
N ARG A 77 13.58 8.44 -10.08
CA ARG A 77 12.75 8.61 -11.29
C ARG A 77 12.25 7.29 -11.85
N ASP A 78 13.06 6.24 -11.82
CA ASP A 78 12.72 4.94 -12.38
C ASP A 78 11.74 4.23 -11.43
N GLU A 79 11.94 4.33 -10.12
CA GLU A 79 11.01 3.85 -9.09
C GLU A 79 9.63 4.54 -9.21
N LEU A 80 9.62 5.87 -9.32
CA LEU A 80 8.38 6.63 -9.50
C LEU A 80 7.67 6.28 -10.81
N SER A 81 8.42 6.09 -11.90
CA SER A 81 7.84 5.65 -13.18
C SER A 81 7.21 4.27 -13.08
N ALA A 82 7.80 3.34 -12.31
CA ALA A 82 7.23 2.02 -12.09
C ALA A 82 5.92 2.08 -11.29
N LEU A 83 5.89 2.89 -10.22
CA LEU A 83 4.70 3.13 -9.41
C LEU A 83 3.55 3.76 -10.23
N GLU A 84 3.85 4.76 -11.06
CA GLU A 84 2.86 5.37 -11.96
C GLU A 84 2.30 4.39 -12.99
N HIS A 85 3.13 3.46 -13.46
CA HIS A 85 2.70 2.43 -14.40
C HIS A 85 1.82 1.38 -13.70
N ALA A 86 2.20 0.94 -12.50
CA ALA A 86 1.38 0.06 -11.66
C ALA A 86 -0.01 0.67 -11.40
N ALA A 87 -0.06 1.95 -11.00
CA ALA A 87 -1.31 2.66 -10.75
C ALA A 87 -2.15 2.83 -12.04
N ALA A 88 -1.51 3.03 -13.19
CA ALA A 88 -2.20 3.08 -14.48
C ALA A 88 -2.90 1.76 -14.82
N ILE A 89 -2.20 0.63 -14.61
CA ILE A 89 -2.76 -0.71 -14.82
C ILE A 89 -3.96 -0.94 -13.91
N SER A 90 -3.86 -0.63 -12.62
CA SER A 90 -4.98 -0.74 -11.67
C SER A 90 -6.20 0.07 -12.12
N ALA A 91 -5.99 1.34 -12.46
CA ALA A 91 -7.09 2.21 -12.88
C ALA A 91 -7.77 1.72 -14.17
N GLU A 92 -6.99 1.31 -15.19
CA GLU A 92 -7.54 0.80 -16.45
C GLU A 92 -8.29 -0.53 -16.24
N ALA A 93 -7.76 -1.42 -15.40
CA ALA A 93 -8.42 -2.68 -15.05
C ALA A 93 -9.76 -2.44 -14.33
N PHE A 94 -9.81 -1.49 -13.40
CA PHE A 94 -11.04 -1.17 -12.67
C PHE A 94 -12.12 -0.59 -13.59
N GLU A 95 -11.77 0.33 -14.48
CA GLU A 95 -12.71 0.89 -15.46
C GLU A 95 -13.23 -0.18 -16.43
N GLU A 96 -12.40 -1.16 -16.82
CA GLU A 96 -12.82 -2.29 -17.65
C GLU A 96 -13.91 -3.13 -16.99
N ILE A 97 -13.74 -3.43 -15.69
CA ILE A 97 -14.67 -4.31 -14.97
C ILE A 97 -15.85 -3.56 -14.33
N LEU A 98 -15.86 -2.23 -14.36
CA LEU A 98 -16.91 -1.40 -13.76
C LEU A 98 -18.35 -1.80 -14.18
N PRO A 99 -18.61 -2.21 -15.45
CA PRO A 99 -19.95 -2.68 -15.86
C PRO A 99 -20.41 -3.98 -15.17
N LEU A 100 -19.52 -4.72 -14.51
CA LEU A 100 -19.85 -5.96 -13.79
C LEU A 100 -20.48 -5.71 -12.43
N PHE A 101 -20.32 -4.50 -11.86
CA PHE A 101 -20.89 -4.14 -10.56
C PHE A 101 -22.39 -3.91 -10.66
N ARG A 102 -23.16 -4.98 -10.45
CA ARG A 102 -24.62 -5.00 -10.49
C ARG A 102 -25.19 -6.01 -9.49
N PRO A 103 -26.46 -5.89 -9.10
CA PRO A 103 -27.07 -6.84 -8.20
C PRO A 103 -27.01 -8.29 -8.73
N GLY A 104 -26.74 -9.23 -7.83
CA GLY A 104 -26.64 -10.65 -8.15
C GLY A 104 -25.22 -11.16 -8.43
N VAL A 105 -24.23 -10.26 -8.55
CA VAL A 105 -22.81 -10.64 -8.73
C VAL A 105 -22.16 -10.87 -7.36
N LEU A 106 -21.26 -11.85 -7.28
CA LEU A 106 -20.49 -12.14 -6.06
C LEU A 106 -19.28 -11.20 -5.96
N GLU A 107 -18.93 -10.80 -4.74
CA GLU A 107 -17.72 -10.00 -4.48
C GLU A 107 -16.44 -10.69 -4.99
N ARG A 108 -16.30 -12.01 -4.76
CA ARG A 108 -15.14 -12.76 -5.26
C ARG A 108 -15.03 -12.79 -6.79
N ASP A 109 -16.16 -12.71 -7.51
CA ASP A 109 -16.15 -12.71 -8.97
C ASP A 109 -15.63 -11.37 -9.47
N ILE A 110 -16.01 -10.26 -8.83
CA ILE A 110 -15.42 -8.93 -9.09
C ILE A 110 -13.91 -8.94 -8.83
N ALA A 111 -13.45 -9.50 -7.71
CA ALA A 111 -12.03 -9.57 -7.39
C ALA A 111 -11.25 -10.39 -8.44
N LEU A 112 -11.81 -11.52 -8.88
CA LEU A 112 -11.20 -12.37 -9.91
C LEU A 112 -11.10 -11.67 -11.26
N GLU A 113 -12.18 -10.99 -11.69
CA GLU A 113 -12.20 -10.23 -12.94
C GLU A 113 -11.22 -9.05 -12.90
N LEU A 114 -11.08 -8.38 -11.76
CA LEU A 114 -10.10 -7.31 -11.57
C LEU A 114 -8.66 -7.84 -11.68
N GLU A 115 -8.37 -8.97 -11.04
CA GLU A 115 -7.06 -9.63 -11.14
C GLU A 115 -6.76 -10.03 -12.60
N PHE A 116 -7.74 -10.63 -13.30
CA PHE A 116 -7.58 -11.01 -14.70
C PHE A 116 -7.33 -9.80 -15.61
N ALA A 117 -8.08 -8.71 -15.43
CA ALA A 117 -7.91 -7.48 -16.18
C ALA A 117 -6.51 -6.87 -15.94
N MET A 118 -6.06 -6.75 -14.68
CA MET A 118 -4.71 -6.24 -14.35
C MET A 118 -3.61 -7.10 -14.99
N ARG A 119 -3.73 -8.44 -14.92
CA ARG A 119 -2.80 -9.38 -15.55
C ARG A 119 -2.73 -9.21 -17.06
N ARG A 120 -3.88 -9.02 -17.71
CA ARG A 120 -3.96 -8.83 -19.16
C ARG A 120 -3.33 -7.51 -19.62
N LEU A 121 -3.41 -6.48 -18.77
CA LEU A 121 -2.80 -5.16 -18.98
C LEU A 121 -1.30 -5.13 -18.67
N GLY A 122 -0.74 -6.21 -18.13
CA GLY A 122 0.70 -6.39 -17.94
C GLY A 122 1.15 -6.56 -16.49
N ALA A 123 0.26 -6.47 -15.49
CA ALA A 123 0.67 -6.64 -14.10
C ALA A 123 1.40 -7.98 -13.86
N GLU A 124 2.50 -7.94 -13.12
CA GLU A 124 3.25 -9.11 -12.67
C GLU A 124 2.46 -9.94 -11.66
N GLU A 125 1.59 -9.29 -10.89
CA GLU A 125 0.58 -9.84 -9.99
C GLU A 125 -0.27 -8.73 -9.37
N LYS A 126 -1.23 -9.10 -8.53
CA LYS A 126 -1.92 -8.16 -7.64
C LYS A 126 -1.00 -7.75 -6.50
N SER A 127 -1.14 -6.53 -5.98
CA SER A 127 -0.33 -6.03 -4.86
C SER A 127 -0.57 -6.81 -3.56
N PHE A 128 -1.82 -7.23 -3.35
CA PHE A 128 -2.32 -7.94 -2.16
C PHE A 128 -3.67 -8.60 -2.50
N ASP A 129 -4.26 -9.33 -1.55
CA ASP A 129 -5.59 -9.91 -1.74
C ASP A 129 -6.66 -8.82 -1.84
N THR A 130 -7.22 -8.65 -3.03
CA THR A 130 -8.26 -7.67 -3.34
C THR A 130 -9.42 -7.72 -2.36
N ILE A 131 -9.72 -6.55 -1.80
CA ILE A 131 -10.91 -6.33 -0.98
C ILE A 131 -12.05 -5.94 -1.90
N VAL A 132 -13.18 -6.64 -1.77
CA VAL A 132 -14.47 -6.22 -2.31
C VAL A 132 -15.48 -6.39 -1.18
N ALA A 133 -15.92 -5.28 -0.61
CA ALA A 133 -16.73 -5.24 0.60
C ALA A 133 -18.04 -4.49 0.34
N SER A 134 -19.12 -5.25 0.13
CA SER A 134 -20.43 -4.72 -0.26
C SER A 134 -21.43 -4.68 0.91
N GLY A 135 -22.26 -3.64 0.93
CA GLY A 135 -23.30 -3.44 1.94
C GLY A 135 -22.71 -3.39 3.35
N GLN A 136 -23.27 -4.16 4.28
CA GLN A 136 -22.78 -4.24 5.66
C GLN A 136 -21.32 -4.68 5.77
N ARG A 137 -20.82 -5.48 4.82
CA ARG A 137 -19.40 -5.88 4.82
C ARG A 137 -18.46 -4.69 4.58
N GLY A 138 -18.95 -3.59 4.00
CA GLY A 138 -18.19 -2.35 3.88
C GLY A 138 -17.74 -1.78 5.24
N ALA A 139 -18.34 -2.21 6.36
CA ALA A 139 -17.89 -1.88 7.72
C ALA A 139 -16.65 -2.66 8.17
N LEU A 140 -16.10 -3.57 7.34
CA LEU A 140 -14.90 -4.33 7.62
C LEU A 140 -13.72 -3.68 6.87
N PRO A 141 -12.77 -3.00 7.56
CA PRO A 141 -11.65 -2.33 6.89
C PRO A 141 -10.83 -3.27 6.00
N HIS A 142 -10.66 -4.53 6.44
CA HIS A 142 -9.94 -5.60 5.76
C HIS A 142 -10.89 -6.66 5.17
N GLY A 143 -12.04 -6.23 4.64
CA GLY A 143 -13.11 -7.11 4.16
C GLY A 143 -12.82 -7.81 2.83
N ILE A 144 -11.76 -8.63 2.75
CA ILE A 144 -11.35 -9.41 1.56
C ILE A 144 -12.58 -10.01 0.86
N ALA A 145 -12.61 -9.98 -0.47
CA ALA A 145 -13.76 -10.40 -1.27
C ALA A 145 -14.32 -11.77 -0.84
N SER A 146 -15.65 -11.87 -0.72
CA SER A 146 -16.33 -13.06 -0.20
C SER A 146 -17.39 -13.64 -1.15
N ASP A 147 -18.14 -14.62 -0.65
CA ASP A 147 -19.30 -15.19 -1.34
C ASP A 147 -20.58 -14.34 -1.15
N LYS A 148 -20.48 -13.14 -0.56
CA LYS A 148 -21.62 -12.23 -0.49
C LYS A 148 -22.01 -11.79 -1.91
N VAL A 149 -23.31 -11.84 -2.17
CA VAL A 149 -23.94 -11.28 -3.36
C VAL A 149 -24.13 -9.78 -3.17
N ILE A 150 -23.69 -9.00 -4.15
CA ILE A 150 -23.93 -7.55 -4.23
C ILE A 150 -25.43 -7.32 -4.45
N ALA A 151 -26.01 -6.38 -3.70
CA ALA A 151 -27.42 -6.03 -3.80
C ALA A 151 -27.61 -4.57 -4.22
N SER A 152 -28.79 -4.25 -4.75
CA SER A 152 -29.17 -2.85 -4.97
C SER A 152 -29.27 -2.13 -3.63
N GLY A 153 -28.69 -0.92 -3.55
CA GLY A 153 -28.57 -0.12 -2.34
C GLY A 153 -27.26 -0.35 -1.56
N ASP A 154 -26.38 -1.24 -2.03
CA ASP A 154 -25.06 -1.42 -1.45
C ASP A 154 -24.11 -0.28 -1.87
N LEU A 155 -23.33 0.20 -0.91
CA LEU A 155 -21.98 0.70 -1.21
C LEU A 155 -21.03 -0.51 -1.32
N VAL A 156 -20.12 -0.46 -2.26
CA VAL A 156 -19.09 -1.49 -2.50
C VAL A 156 -17.73 -0.83 -2.43
N THR A 157 -16.99 -1.08 -1.35
CA THR A 157 -15.59 -0.65 -1.21
C THR A 157 -14.70 -1.68 -1.89
N VAL A 158 -13.87 -1.21 -2.81
CA VAL A 158 -12.93 -2.00 -3.59
C VAL A 158 -11.55 -1.44 -3.35
N ASP A 159 -10.69 -2.26 -2.77
CA ASP A 159 -9.31 -1.91 -2.43
C ASP A 159 -8.38 -2.94 -3.05
N PHE A 160 -7.46 -2.44 -3.88
CA PHE A 160 -6.74 -3.21 -4.87
C PHE A 160 -5.48 -2.50 -5.37
N GLY A 161 -4.58 -3.28 -5.94
CA GLY A 161 -3.37 -2.78 -6.56
C GLY A 161 -2.75 -3.79 -7.52
N ALA A 162 -1.88 -3.30 -8.40
CA ALA A 162 -1.08 -4.08 -9.32
C ALA A 162 0.40 -3.99 -8.93
N ARG A 163 1.14 -5.08 -9.15
CA ARG A 163 2.60 -5.04 -9.12
C ARG A 163 3.16 -4.94 -10.54
N TRP A 164 4.08 -4.01 -10.75
CA TRP A 164 4.80 -3.84 -12.01
C TRP A 164 6.27 -3.50 -11.75
N SER A 165 7.18 -4.25 -12.38
CA SER A 165 8.62 -4.09 -12.19
C SER A 165 9.05 -4.15 -10.71
N GLY A 166 8.37 -5.00 -9.92
CA GLY A 166 8.55 -5.10 -8.47
C GLY A 166 7.87 -4.00 -7.63
N TYR A 167 7.32 -2.95 -8.23
CA TYR A 167 6.66 -1.84 -7.50
C TYR A 167 5.15 -2.04 -7.43
N HIS A 168 4.58 -1.69 -6.28
CA HIS A 168 3.17 -1.87 -5.96
C HIS A 168 2.37 -0.57 -6.16
N SER A 169 1.19 -0.65 -6.76
CA SER A 169 0.15 0.36 -6.55
C SER A 169 -0.79 -0.05 -5.41
N ASP A 170 -1.49 0.94 -4.88
CA ASP A 170 -2.55 0.80 -3.88
C ASP A 170 -3.63 1.86 -4.12
N GLU A 171 -4.89 1.43 -4.25
CA GLU A 171 -6.00 2.33 -4.54
C GLU A 171 -7.32 1.73 -4.04
N THR A 172 -7.97 2.45 -3.13
CA THR A 172 -9.34 2.20 -2.71
C THR A 172 -10.33 3.16 -3.38
N VAL A 173 -11.44 2.60 -3.88
CA VAL A 173 -12.64 3.34 -4.28
C VAL A 173 -13.91 2.71 -3.68
N THR A 174 -14.91 3.54 -3.38
CA THR A 174 -16.25 3.06 -3.01
C THR A 174 -17.27 3.46 -4.07
N VAL A 175 -17.98 2.50 -4.65
CA VAL A 175 -19.05 2.73 -5.63
C VAL A 175 -20.42 2.39 -5.07
N ALA A 176 -21.48 3.01 -5.58
CA ALA A 176 -22.86 2.69 -5.22
C ALA A 176 -23.50 1.83 -6.30
N VAL A 177 -24.09 0.69 -5.92
CA VAL A 177 -24.88 -0.16 -6.84
C VAL A 177 -26.36 0.10 -6.59
N GLY A 178 -27.00 0.87 -7.47
CA GLY A 178 -28.36 1.37 -7.27
C GLY A 178 -28.47 2.43 -6.15
N PRO A 179 -29.67 2.97 -5.90
CA PRO A 179 -29.86 4.07 -4.94
C PRO A 179 -29.52 3.65 -3.50
N VAL A 180 -28.60 4.38 -2.87
CA VAL A 180 -28.17 4.15 -1.48
C VAL A 180 -28.93 5.03 -0.48
N SER A 181 -28.90 4.65 0.80
CA SER A 181 -29.51 5.46 1.86
C SER A 181 -28.83 6.82 2.01
N ALA A 182 -29.58 7.81 2.52
CA ALA A 182 -29.03 9.14 2.81
C ALA A 182 -27.86 9.10 3.80
N LYS A 183 -27.86 8.14 4.73
CA LYS A 183 -26.78 7.95 5.70
C LYS A 183 -25.49 7.43 5.03
N LEU A 184 -25.60 6.46 4.12
CA LEU A 184 -24.46 5.96 3.33
C LEU A 184 -23.89 7.06 2.43
N ARG A 185 -24.77 7.86 1.81
CA ARG A 185 -24.35 9.03 1.04
C ARG A 185 -23.60 10.05 1.90
N GLN A 186 -24.13 10.35 3.09
CA GLN A 186 -23.52 11.30 4.02
C GLN A 186 -22.11 10.87 4.44
N ILE A 187 -21.90 9.61 4.82
CA ILE A 187 -20.56 9.15 5.23
C ILE A 187 -19.58 9.15 4.05
N PHE A 188 -20.06 8.89 2.82
CA PHE A 188 -19.23 8.99 1.63
C PHE A 188 -18.71 10.42 1.44
N ASP A 189 -19.61 11.42 1.49
CA ASP A 189 -19.23 12.81 1.30
C ASP A 189 -18.26 13.30 2.39
N ILE A 190 -18.40 12.81 3.64
CA ILE A 190 -17.47 13.12 4.74
C ILE A 190 -16.09 12.51 4.47
N VAL A 191 -16.02 11.24 4.05
CA VAL A 191 -14.74 10.58 3.77
C VAL A 191 -14.02 11.26 2.60
N LEU A 192 -14.75 11.62 1.53
CA LEU A 192 -14.19 12.32 0.38
C LEU A 192 -13.60 13.67 0.79
N GLU A 193 -14.32 14.46 1.59
CA GLU A 193 -13.82 15.75 2.06
C GLU A 193 -12.64 15.59 3.04
N ALA A 194 -12.63 14.55 3.89
CA ALA A 194 -11.49 14.24 4.75
C ALA A 194 -10.23 13.90 3.93
N HIS A 195 -10.41 13.09 2.88
CA HIS A 195 -9.38 12.71 1.92
C HIS A 195 -8.80 13.94 1.24
N ASP A 196 -9.64 14.77 0.62
CA ASP A 196 -9.20 15.93 -0.15
C ASP A 196 -8.48 16.98 0.71
N ARG A 197 -8.90 17.13 1.98
CA ARG A 197 -8.20 17.99 2.96
C ARG A 197 -6.81 17.48 3.30
N ALA A 198 -6.68 16.18 3.58
CA ALA A 198 -5.40 15.58 3.90
C ALA A 198 -4.45 15.59 2.70
N MET A 199 -4.94 15.22 1.51
CA MET A 199 -4.24 15.36 0.23
C MET A 199 -3.70 16.77 0.05
N GLY A 200 -4.58 17.79 0.20
CA GLY A 200 -4.24 19.20 0.05
C GLY A 200 -3.15 19.71 1.01
N ALA A 201 -2.93 19.02 2.14
CA ALA A 201 -1.91 19.38 3.13
C ALA A 201 -0.53 18.77 2.85
N VAL A 202 -0.45 17.76 1.98
CA VAL A 202 0.82 17.08 1.67
C VAL A 202 1.79 18.05 0.99
N ARG A 203 2.92 18.28 1.65
CA ARG A 203 4.05 19.10 1.18
C ARG A 203 5.30 18.82 2.01
N PRO A 204 6.52 19.13 1.52
CA PRO A 204 7.73 18.94 2.29
C PRO A 204 7.72 19.66 3.64
N GLY A 205 8.24 19.00 4.66
CA GLY A 205 8.43 19.51 6.02
C GLY A 205 7.20 19.45 6.92
N ILE A 206 6.01 19.05 6.43
CA ILE A 206 4.87 18.80 7.32
C ILE A 206 5.07 17.47 8.08
N PRO A 207 4.83 17.42 9.40
CA PRO A 207 4.80 16.15 10.12
C PRO A 207 3.70 15.23 9.58
N LEU A 208 4.00 13.93 9.36
CA LEU A 208 3.01 12.99 8.83
C LEU A 208 1.82 12.79 9.77
N ARG A 209 2.03 12.89 11.09
CA ARG A 209 0.95 12.90 12.08
C ARG A 209 -0.02 14.07 11.93
N ASP A 210 0.45 15.22 11.43
CA ASP A 210 -0.40 16.39 11.24
C ASP A 210 -1.30 16.18 10.01
N ILE A 211 -0.85 15.42 9.00
CA ILE A 211 -1.69 14.99 7.87
C ILE A 211 -2.79 14.03 8.37
N ASP A 212 -2.43 13.03 9.20
CA ASP A 212 -3.42 12.13 9.84
C ASP A 212 -4.47 12.90 10.64
N ASP A 213 -4.03 13.87 11.46
CA ASP A 213 -4.92 14.69 12.28
C ASP A 213 -5.93 15.50 11.45
N ILE A 214 -5.54 16.02 10.28
CA ILE A 214 -6.45 16.77 9.40
C ILE A 214 -7.66 15.95 8.99
N ALA A 215 -7.45 14.72 8.51
CA ALA A 215 -8.54 13.83 8.14
C ALA A 215 -9.33 13.35 9.37
N ARG A 216 -8.60 12.93 10.42
CA ARG A 216 -9.18 12.34 11.63
C ARG A 216 -10.05 13.33 12.40
N SER A 217 -9.56 14.56 12.59
CA SER A 217 -10.31 15.62 13.27
C SER A 217 -11.55 16.03 12.47
N TYR A 218 -11.46 16.12 11.14
CA TYR A 218 -12.63 16.40 10.30
C TYR A 218 -13.73 15.33 10.42
N ILE A 219 -13.34 14.04 10.39
CA ILE A 219 -14.27 12.92 10.60
C ILE A 219 -14.89 12.98 12.01
N ALA A 220 -14.09 13.32 13.03
CA ALA A 220 -14.54 13.43 14.41
C ALA A 220 -15.53 14.59 14.62
N GLU A 221 -15.30 15.76 14.00
CA GLU A 221 -16.21 16.92 14.02
C GLU A 221 -17.60 16.58 13.46
N HIS A 222 -17.67 15.62 12.53
CA HIS A 222 -18.94 15.13 11.96
C HIS A 222 -19.59 14.02 12.79
N GLY A 223 -19.02 13.67 13.95
CA GLY A 223 -19.54 12.68 14.87
C GLY A 223 -19.18 11.24 14.53
N TYR A 224 -18.14 11.01 13.72
CA TYR A 224 -17.71 9.66 13.31
C TYR A 224 -16.29 9.29 13.73
N GLY A 225 -15.70 10.01 14.69
CA GLY A 225 -14.32 9.76 15.13
C GLY A 225 -14.06 8.32 15.59
N ASP A 226 -15.02 7.73 16.31
CA ASP A 226 -14.94 6.34 16.80
C ASP A 226 -15.00 5.28 15.67
N TYR A 227 -15.35 5.69 14.45
CA TYR A 227 -15.49 4.82 13.28
C TYR A 227 -14.31 4.92 12.30
N PHE A 228 -13.23 5.64 12.64
CA PHE A 228 -11.99 5.69 11.88
C PHE A 228 -10.83 5.07 12.67
N GLY A 229 -10.70 3.73 12.58
CA GLY A 229 -9.88 2.92 13.48
C GLY A 229 -8.44 2.61 13.05
N HIS A 230 -8.03 2.98 11.83
CA HIS A 230 -6.68 2.74 11.30
C HIS A 230 -5.91 4.06 11.09
N SER A 231 -4.63 3.97 10.72
CA SER A 231 -3.82 5.11 10.29
C SER A 231 -4.35 5.71 8.99
N LEU A 232 -4.08 6.98 8.74
CA LEU A 232 -4.44 7.62 7.48
C LEU A 232 -3.71 7.05 6.26
N GLY A 233 -2.54 6.43 6.42
CA GLY A 233 -1.85 5.80 5.30
C GLY A 233 -0.45 5.32 5.65
N HIS A 234 0.31 4.96 4.61
CA HIS A 234 1.63 4.35 4.71
C HIS A 234 2.48 4.63 3.47
N GLY A 235 3.77 4.32 3.50
CA GLY A 235 4.62 4.32 2.32
C GLY A 235 4.26 3.16 1.40
N VAL A 236 4.48 3.36 0.10
CA VAL A 236 4.30 2.33 -0.93
C VAL A 236 5.49 2.35 -1.89
N GLY A 237 5.99 1.17 -2.24
CA GLY A 237 7.18 1.00 -3.08
C GLY A 237 7.34 -0.44 -3.55
N LEU A 238 8.48 -1.06 -3.19
CA LEU A 238 8.73 -2.49 -3.43
C LEU A 238 7.86 -3.39 -2.55
N GLU A 239 7.27 -2.83 -1.50
CA GLU A 239 6.26 -3.47 -0.67
C GLU A 239 5.01 -2.59 -0.69
N VAL A 240 3.82 -3.20 -0.62
CA VAL A 240 2.57 -2.45 -0.48
C VAL A 240 2.57 -1.61 0.80
N HIS A 241 3.00 -2.20 1.91
CA HIS A 241 3.15 -1.51 3.18
C HIS A 241 4.63 -1.33 3.50
N GLU A 242 5.16 -0.14 3.24
CA GLU A 242 6.49 0.28 3.69
C GLU A 242 6.42 1.55 4.54
N HIS A 243 7.57 1.93 5.12
CA HIS A 243 7.68 3.19 5.84
C HIS A 243 7.80 4.39 4.88
N PRO A 244 7.44 5.60 5.32
CA PRO A 244 6.92 5.95 6.64
C PRO A 244 5.40 5.73 6.78
N ALA A 245 4.92 5.55 8.01
CA ALA A 245 3.49 5.53 8.30
C ALA A 245 2.94 6.97 8.39
N VAL A 246 1.75 7.19 7.85
CA VAL A 246 0.96 8.42 8.01
C VAL A 246 -0.06 8.16 9.13
N SER A 247 0.36 8.38 10.36
CA SER A 247 -0.44 8.07 11.55
C SER A 247 -0.22 9.09 12.66
N ALA A 248 -1.15 9.13 13.63
CA ALA A 248 -1.06 9.97 14.82
C ALA A 248 0.24 9.79 15.64
N GLN A 249 0.94 8.66 15.50
CA GLN A 249 2.20 8.37 16.20
C GLN A 249 3.45 8.70 15.37
N SER A 250 3.30 9.12 14.12
CA SER A 250 4.45 9.35 13.23
C SER A 250 5.22 10.61 13.64
N GLU A 251 6.54 10.48 13.78
CA GLU A 251 7.46 11.59 14.02
C GLU A 251 8.19 12.06 12.75
N VAL A 252 7.93 11.38 11.63
CA VAL A 252 8.57 11.65 10.33
C VAL A 252 7.98 12.92 9.73
N LEU A 253 8.85 13.73 9.10
CA LEU A 253 8.44 14.84 8.25
C LEU A 253 8.31 14.33 6.82
N ALA A 254 7.30 14.81 6.08
CA ALA A 254 7.21 14.54 4.65
C ALA A 254 8.44 15.13 3.95
N GLU A 255 9.10 14.36 3.11
CA GLU A 255 10.25 14.79 2.31
C GLU A 255 9.93 14.65 0.82
N GLU A 256 10.51 15.54 0.00
CA GLU A 256 10.42 15.43 -1.45
C GLU A 256 10.90 14.03 -1.90
N GLY A 257 10.17 13.43 -2.83
CA GLY A 257 10.46 12.07 -3.30
C GLY A 257 9.66 10.99 -2.58
N MET A 258 9.07 11.27 -1.42
CA MET A 258 8.24 10.26 -0.74
C MET A 258 7.00 9.90 -1.55
N VAL A 259 6.64 8.62 -1.52
CA VAL A 259 5.33 8.12 -1.97
C VAL A 259 4.61 7.51 -0.79
N ILE A 260 3.42 8.03 -0.49
CA ILE A 260 2.56 7.62 0.62
C ILE A 260 1.10 7.48 0.16
N THR A 261 0.30 6.67 0.85
CA THR A 261 -1.17 6.62 0.70
C THR A 261 -1.85 7.67 1.59
N ILE A 262 -3.02 8.12 1.16
CA ILE A 262 -3.97 8.91 1.95
C ILE A 262 -5.32 8.22 1.82
N GLU A 263 -5.75 7.51 2.86
CA GLU A 263 -6.85 6.53 2.81
C GLU A 263 -7.85 6.65 3.98
N PRO A 264 -8.45 7.82 4.26
CA PRO A 264 -9.40 7.92 5.36
C PRO A 264 -10.61 7.01 5.14
N GLY A 265 -11.19 6.54 6.25
CA GLY A 265 -12.37 5.67 6.19
C GLY A 265 -13.31 5.82 7.38
N ILE A 266 -14.59 5.53 7.14
CA ILE A 266 -15.64 5.44 8.16
C ILE A 266 -16.29 4.06 8.05
N TYR A 267 -16.27 3.30 9.14
CA TYR A 267 -16.78 1.93 9.20
C TYR A 267 -17.84 1.78 10.28
N ILE A 268 -19.11 1.71 9.90
CA ILE A 268 -20.23 1.66 10.86
C ILE A 268 -20.79 0.23 10.86
N PRO A 269 -20.63 -0.53 11.97
CA PRO A 269 -21.17 -1.87 12.09
C PRO A 269 -22.66 -1.94 11.70
N ASP A 270 -23.04 -3.03 11.03
CA ASP A 270 -24.39 -3.31 10.57
C ASP A 270 -24.98 -2.33 9.53
N LEU A 271 -24.25 -1.28 9.15
CA LEU A 271 -24.63 -0.32 8.11
C LEU A 271 -23.77 -0.47 6.85
N GLY A 272 -22.45 -0.43 7.01
CA GLY A 272 -21.48 -0.41 5.91
C GLY A 272 -20.35 0.57 6.19
N GLY A 273 -19.55 0.88 5.18
CA GLY A 273 -18.44 1.80 5.32
C GLY A 273 -17.95 2.33 3.99
N VAL A 274 -17.08 3.34 4.08
CA VAL A 274 -16.45 4.01 2.94
C VAL A 274 -14.98 4.17 3.27
N ARG A 275 -14.13 3.88 2.28
CA ARG A 275 -12.73 4.28 2.25
C ARG A 275 -12.45 4.82 0.86
N ILE A 276 -11.67 5.89 0.80
CA ILE A 276 -11.23 6.53 -0.44
C ILE A 276 -9.74 6.72 -0.30
N GLU A 277 -8.98 6.26 -1.27
CA GLU A 277 -7.53 6.24 -1.17
C GLU A 277 -6.86 6.68 -2.45
N ASP A 278 -5.81 7.48 -2.30
CA ASP A 278 -4.87 7.81 -3.36
C ASP A 278 -3.42 7.61 -2.92
N MET A 279 -2.58 7.17 -3.84
CA MET A 279 -1.12 7.27 -3.71
C MET A 279 -0.67 8.67 -4.12
N VAL A 280 0.25 9.21 -3.34
CA VAL A 280 0.70 10.60 -3.43
C VAL A 280 2.22 10.67 -3.45
N TYR A 281 2.76 11.32 -4.47
CA TYR A 281 4.16 11.71 -4.53
C TYR A 281 4.35 13.10 -3.91
N VAL A 282 5.25 13.25 -2.94
CA VAL A 282 5.62 14.54 -2.36
C VAL A 282 6.59 15.26 -3.31
N THR A 283 6.19 16.43 -3.82
CA THR A 283 7.02 17.27 -4.71
C THR A 283 7.80 18.32 -3.90
N ALA A 284 8.69 19.07 -4.53
CA ALA A 284 9.45 20.15 -3.89
C ALA A 284 8.57 21.24 -3.21
N ASP A 285 7.34 21.43 -3.67
CA ASP A 285 6.45 22.52 -3.28
C ASP A 285 5.04 22.07 -2.86
N GLY A 286 4.79 20.75 -2.81
CA GLY A 286 3.47 20.21 -2.53
C GLY A 286 3.41 18.71 -2.76
N HIS A 287 2.45 18.29 -3.57
CA HIS A 287 2.22 16.89 -3.87
C HIS A 287 1.67 16.68 -5.28
N ARG A 288 1.71 15.44 -5.73
CA ARG A 288 1.12 14.98 -6.97
C ARG A 288 0.48 13.62 -6.78
N ARG A 289 -0.81 13.52 -7.12
CA ARG A 289 -1.52 12.24 -7.14
C ARG A 289 -0.94 11.32 -8.21
N ILE A 290 -0.72 10.05 -7.87
CA ILE A 290 -0.21 8.99 -8.75
C ILE A 290 -1.37 8.17 -9.32
N THR A 291 -2.31 7.80 -8.46
CA THR A 291 -3.56 7.10 -8.78
C THR A 291 -4.48 7.95 -9.66
N ARG A 292 -5.35 7.28 -10.44
CA ARG A 292 -6.01 7.92 -11.59
C ARG A 292 -7.52 7.86 -11.54
N LEU A 293 -8.13 7.05 -10.67
CA LEU A 293 -9.59 6.93 -10.66
C LEU A 293 -10.23 8.17 -10.04
N PRO A 294 -11.31 8.70 -10.64
CA PRO A 294 -12.16 9.69 -9.97
C PRO A 294 -12.69 9.15 -8.64
N LYS A 295 -12.66 9.98 -7.59
CA LYS A 295 -13.08 9.66 -6.22
C LYS A 295 -14.49 10.14 -5.89
N GLU A 296 -15.13 10.84 -6.82
CA GLU A 296 -16.48 11.34 -6.64
C GLU A 296 -17.49 10.19 -6.56
N PHE A 297 -18.65 10.49 -5.96
CA PHE A 297 -19.72 9.50 -5.80
C PHE A 297 -20.19 8.97 -7.15
N ARG A 298 -19.96 7.67 -7.41
CA ARG A 298 -20.41 6.99 -8.62
C ARG A 298 -21.62 6.10 -8.34
N LEU A 299 -22.74 6.41 -8.98
CA LEU A 299 -23.96 5.61 -8.96
C LEU A 299 -23.99 4.69 -10.19
N LEU A 300 -23.92 3.38 -9.95
CA LEU A 300 -24.02 2.34 -10.96
C LEU A 300 -25.47 1.83 -11.07
N PRO A 301 -25.85 1.24 -12.22
CA PRO A 301 -27.20 0.71 -12.42
C PRO A 301 -27.64 -0.29 -11.35
N ALA A 302 -28.95 -0.31 -11.07
CA ALA A 302 -29.61 -1.34 -10.27
C ALA A 302 -29.99 -2.55 -11.13
#